data_AF-A0A8S9NHT5-F1
#
_entry.id   AF-A0A8S9NHT5-F1
#
_cell.length_a   1.000
_cell.length_b   1.000
_cell.length_c   1.000
_cell.angle_alpha   90.00
_cell.angle_beta   90.00
_cell.angle_gamma   90.00
#
_symmetry.space_group_name_H-M   'P 1'
#
loop_
_entity.id
_entity.type
_entity.pdbx_description
1 polymer ?
#
loop_
_entity_poly.entity_id
_entity_poly.type
_entity_poly.pdbx_seq_one_letter_code
_entity_poly.pdbx_strand_id
1 'polypeptide(L)'
;MLPKFDPANHKACLSVLEDVTTNAKQIQDSVLEAILSRNAKTEYLRGFLKGKFDKQTFKKNLPVITYEDYRSYIDRIANGEPSDIICDRPVTVLLVSSGTSGGVPKLIPLTAEDMEQRNLFVSLYRPLPFKHIKGLSEGKSLLFYFLTRESETASRIPVRTMITCVLKSVTPANKFIWERIQISPIEIATCPDTTQSMYCQLLCGLIQRGNVSRLGAPFASSFLKVINFLGDHWSELCSNIRTGRVSPWIKDAQCVSGISKFLSAPNPELASIIEKECSKTSWEAIVRRLWPNAKCIEAVVTGSMSQYIPMLEFYGGGLPVISLFYGSSECLFGLNINPLSKPCDVSYTTVPSMAYFEFLEVKKDQEAGHDPLVNPVVVDLVDVKVGHDYEPVVTTFSGKNSTNPLLFSLSDNNS
;
A
#
# COMPACT_ATOMS: atom_id res chain seq x y z
N MET A 1 -11.54 10.06 11.52
CA MET A 1 -11.42 10.44 10.10
C MET A 1 -10.43 11.57 9.95
N LEU A 2 -9.68 11.60 8.84
CA LEU A 2 -8.77 12.70 8.53
C LEU A 2 -9.56 14.03 8.38
N PRO A 3 -9.01 15.17 8.84
CA PRO A 3 -9.59 16.48 8.57
C PRO A 3 -9.57 16.75 7.05
N LYS A 4 -10.45 17.65 6.58
CA LYS A 4 -10.40 18.09 5.18
C LYS A 4 -9.14 18.93 4.97
N PHE A 5 -8.38 18.61 3.93
CA PHE A 5 -7.22 19.39 3.50
C PHE A 5 -7.15 19.45 1.98
N ASP A 6 -6.43 20.43 1.45
CA ASP A 6 -6.12 20.52 0.02
C ASP A 6 -4.93 19.60 -0.31
N PRO A 7 -5.12 18.51 -1.07
CA PRO A 7 -4.03 17.58 -1.42
C PRO A 7 -3.00 18.20 -2.38
N ALA A 8 -3.30 19.35 -3.00
CA ALA A 8 -2.33 20.12 -3.79
C ALA A 8 -1.43 21.00 -2.91
N ASN A 9 -1.86 21.35 -1.70
CA ASN A 9 -1.08 22.18 -0.79
C ASN A 9 -0.19 21.32 0.11
N HIS A 10 1.08 21.19 -0.27
CA HIS A 10 2.08 20.40 0.45
C HIS A 10 2.24 20.83 1.91
N LYS A 11 2.19 22.14 2.21
CA LYS A 11 2.32 22.65 3.57
C LYS A 11 1.10 22.27 4.42
N ALA A 12 -0.10 22.33 3.85
CA ALA A 12 -1.32 21.91 4.54
C ALA A 12 -1.29 20.40 4.85
N CYS A 13 -0.85 19.57 3.90
CA CYS A 13 -0.70 18.12 4.12
C CYS A 13 0.27 17.82 5.29
N LEU A 14 1.44 18.47 5.30
CA LEU A 14 2.40 18.29 6.38
C LEU A 14 1.87 18.83 7.72
N SER A 15 1.15 19.95 7.73
CA SER A 15 0.50 20.47 8.93
C SER A 15 -0.49 19.48 9.52
N VAL A 16 -1.31 18.82 8.68
CA VAL A 16 -2.23 17.78 9.14
C VAL A 16 -1.47 16.61 9.78
N LEU A 17 -0.32 16.20 9.23
CA LEU A 17 0.52 15.16 9.85
C LEU A 17 1.03 15.56 11.23
N GLU A 18 1.52 16.79 11.39
CA GLU A 18 1.94 17.33 12.69
C GLU A 18 0.76 17.40 13.68
N ASP A 19 -0.40 17.89 13.23
CA ASP A 19 -1.60 18.02 14.05
C ASP A 19 -2.08 16.66 14.55
N VAL A 20 -2.14 15.65 13.66
CA VAL A 20 -2.65 14.32 14.04
C VAL A 20 -1.69 13.54 14.92
N THR A 21 -0.38 13.78 14.82
CA THR A 21 0.62 13.12 15.65
C THR A 21 0.81 13.82 17.00
N THR A 22 0.69 15.16 17.05
CA THR A 22 0.76 15.93 18.30
C THR A 22 -0.44 15.64 19.22
N ASN A 23 -1.64 15.50 18.64
CA ASN A 23 -2.88 15.31 19.39
C ASN A 23 -3.36 13.85 19.40
N ALA A 24 -2.41 12.90 19.35
CA ALA A 24 -2.69 11.49 19.13
C ALA A 24 -3.73 10.90 20.10
N LYS A 25 -3.65 11.23 21.39
CA LYS A 25 -4.59 10.73 22.42
C LYS A 25 -6.02 11.20 22.16
N GLN A 26 -6.20 12.52 21.99
CA GLN A 26 -7.51 13.12 21.74
C GLN A 26 -8.12 12.59 20.44
N ILE A 27 -7.30 12.40 19.41
CA ILE A 27 -7.73 11.87 18.12
C ILE A 27 -8.13 10.40 18.23
N GLN A 28 -7.37 9.57 18.95
CA GLN A 28 -7.74 8.17 19.21
C GLN A 28 -9.08 8.07 19.94
N ASP A 29 -9.27 8.88 20.98
CA ASP A 29 -10.54 8.89 21.74
C ASP A 29 -11.71 9.33 20.84
N SER A 30 -11.53 10.38 20.01
CA SER A 30 -12.55 10.84 19.05
C SER A 30 -12.83 9.82 17.93
N VAL A 31 -11.80 9.10 17.46
CA VAL A 31 -11.95 8.05 16.45
C VAL A 31 -12.75 6.89 17.02
N LEU A 32 -12.43 6.43 18.23
CA LEU A 32 -13.18 5.36 18.88
C LEU A 32 -14.63 5.76 19.12
N GLU A 33 -14.87 6.96 19.67
CA GLU A 33 -16.22 7.49 19.89
C GLU A 33 -17.03 7.51 18.58
N ALA A 34 -16.43 7.97 17.48
CA ALA A 34 -17.07 7.99 16.18
C ALA A 34 -17.37 6.57 15.64
N ILE A 35 -16.44 5.62 15.78
CA ILE A 35 -16.64 4.22 15.36
C ILE A 35 -17.80 3.60 16.15
N LEU A 36 -17.78 3.73 17.48
CA LEU A 36 -18.78 3.12 18.36
C LEU A 36 -20.16 3.75 18.16
N SER A 37 -20.22 5.09 18.03
CA SER A 37 -21.48 5.80 17.83
C SER A 37 -22.15 5.44 16.51
N ARG A 38 -21.37 5.34 15.43
CA ARG A 38 -21.89 4.95 14.11
C ARG A 38 -22.37 3.50 14.11
N ASN A 39 -21.56 2.61 14.64
CA ASN A 39 -21.84 1.17 14.62
C ASN A 39 -22.71 0.70 15.80
N ALA A 40 -23.24 1.62 16.60
CA ALA A 40 -23.99 1.34 17.83
C ALA A 40 -25.15 0.36 17.66
N LYS A 41 -25.78 0.36 16.48
CA LYS A 41 -26.94 -0.48 16.17
C LYS A 41 -26.58 -1.78 15.45
N THR A 42 -25.31 -2.00 15.12
CA THR A 42 -24.88 -3.21 14.40
C THR A 42 -25.12 -4.46 15.24
N GLU A 43 -25.34 -5.60 14.59
CA GLU A 43 -25.51 -6.88 15.29
C GLU A 43 -24.31 -7.20 16.18
N TYR A 44 -23.10 -7.05 15.63
CA TYR A 44 -21.83 -7.33 16.31
C TYR A 44 -21.69 -6.51 17.60
N LEU A 45 -21.74 -5.17 17.53
CA LEU A 45 -21.54 -4.34 18.73
C LEU A 45 -22.69 -4.46 19.73
N ARG A 46 -23.93 -4.71 19.28
CA ARG A 46 -25.07 -4.89 20.18
C ARG A 46 -24.90 -6.10 21.09
N GLY A 47 -24.27 -7.17 20.58
CA GLY A 47 -23.96 -8.37 21.35
C GLY A 47 -23.07 -8.12 22.58
N PHE A 48 -22.16 -7.15 22.50
CA PHE A 48 -21.15 -6.89 23.53
C PHE A 48 -21.42 -5.63 24.37
N LEU A 49 -21.83 -4.53 23.72
CA LEU A 49 -21.85 -3.21 24.34
C LEU A 49 -23.19 -2.82 24.96
N LYS A 50 -24.29 -3.51 24.63
CA LYS A 50 -25.64 -3.31 25.21
C LYS A 50 -26.06 -1.82 25.32
N GLY A 51 -25.66 -0.99 24.36
CA GLY A 51 -26.01 0.44 24.32
C GLY A 51 -25.07 1.39 25.07
N LYS A 52 -23.94 0.92 25.59
CA LYS A 52 -22.90 1.75 26.24
C LYS A 52 -21.66 1.85 25.34
N PHE A 53 -21.29 3.07 24.97
CA PHE A 53 -20.29 3.33 23.91
C PHE A 53 -19.07 4.11 24.41
N ASP A 54 -18.81 4.10 25.72
CA ASP A 54 -17.60 4.68 26.28
C ASP A 54 -16.40 3.72 26.17
N LYS A 55 -15.20 4.29 26.16
CA LYS A 55 -13.92 3.58 26.01
C LYS A 55 -13.70 2.49 27.07
N GLN A 56 -14.15 2.70 28.31
CA GLN A 56 -13.94 1.73 29.38
C GLN A 56 -14.85 0.50 29.18
N THR A 57 -16.11 0.73 28.83
CA THR A 57 -17.03 -0.36 28.45
C THR A 57 -16.52 -1.10 27.22
N PHE A 58 -16.02 -0.38 26.20
CA PHE A 58 -15.42 -0.98 25.02
C PHE A 58 -14.29 -1.95 25.38
N LYS A 59 -13.26 -1.48 26.10
CA LYS A 59 -12.12 -2.32 26.52
C LYS A 59 -12.53 -3.49 27.41
N LYS A 60 -13.57 -3.33 28.22
CA LYS A 60 -14.03 -4.36 29.17
C LYS A 60 -14.84 -5.46 28.49
N ASN A 61 -15.70 -5.09 27.54
CA ASN A 61 -16.75 -5.99 27.04
C ASN A 61 -16.46 -6.52 25.63
N LEU A 62 -15.68 -5.81 24.82
CA LEU A 62 -15.37 -6.24 23.46
C LEU A 62 -14.08 -7.07 23.48
N PRO A 63 -14.13 -8.35 23.08
CA PRO A 63 -12.95 -9.19 23.09
C PRO A 63 -11.96 -8.77 21.99
N VAL A 64 -10.67 -9.04 22.25
CA VAL A 64 -9.67 -9.11 21.19
C VAL A 64 -9.93 -10.39 20.42
N ILE A 65 -10.08 -10.27 19.10
CA ILE A 65 -10.42 -11.40 18.22
C ILE A 65 -9.44 -11.53 17.06
N THR A 66 -9.50 -12.68 16.41
CA THR A 66 -8.78 -13.02 15.17
C THR A 66 -9.71 -12.94 13.96
N TYR A 67 -9.23 -13.34 12.78
CA TYR A 67 -10.09 -13.38 11.59
C TYR A 67 -11.15 -14.49 11.70
N GLU A 68 -10.78 -15.59 12.33
CA GLU A 68 -11.56 -16.82 12.45
C GLU A 68 -12.84 -16.57 13.27
N ASP A 69 -12.74 -15.78 14.35
CA ASP A 69 -13.87 -15.36 15.18
C ASP A 69 -14.86 -14.45 14.43
N TYR A 70 -14.36 -13.73 13.42
CA TYR A 70 -15.12 -12.73 12.66
C TYR A 70 -15.62 -13.26 11.31
N ARG A 71 -15.09 -14.39 10.86
CA ARG A 71 -15.30 -14.95 9.52
C ARG A 71 -16.78 -15.20 9.22
N SER A 72 -17.53 -15.69 10.21
CA SER A 72 -18.96 -16.00 10.04
C SER A 72 -19.78 -14.77 9.60
N TYR A 73 -19.47 -13.59 10.14
CA TYR A 73 -20.13 -12.34 9.75
C TYR A 73 -19.79 -11.93 8.31
N ILE A 74 -18.52 -12.10 7.91
CA ILE A 74 -18.09 -11.82 6.54
C ILE A 74 -18.77 -12.77 5.55
N ASP A 75 -18.85 -14.06 5.88
CA ASP A 75 -19.49 -15.07 5.04
C ASP A 75 -21.00 -14.78 4.87
N ARG A 76 -21.68 -14.32 5.92
CA ARG A 76 -23.10 -13.90 5.85
C ARG A 76 -23.31 -12.73 4.88
N ILE A 77 -22.45 -11.70 4.95
CA ILE A 77 -22.50 -10.54 4.04
C ILE A 77 -22.21 -10.96 2.59
N ALA A 78 -21.20 -11.82 2.40
CA ALA A 78 -20.87 -12.39 1.09
C ALA A 78 -22.02 -13.23 0.49
N ASN A 79 -22.92 -13.75 1.33
CA ASN A 79 -24.12 -14.50 0.92
C ASN A 79 -25.40 -13.65 0.86
N GLY A 80 -25.31 -12.34 1.13
CA GLY A 80 -26.39 -11.39 0.85
C GLY A 80 -27.12 -10.84 2.08
N GLU A 81 -26.67 -11.18 3.29
CA GLU A 81 -27.15 -10.47 4.48
C GLU A 81 -26.64 -9.01 4.50
N PRO A 82 -27.39 -8.08 5.13
CA PRO A 82 -27.05 -6.66 5.15
C PRO A 82 -25.72 -6.39 5.89
N SER A 83 -25.06 -5.29 5.52
CA SER A 83 -23.78 -4.89 6.14
C SER A 83 -23.89 -4.48 7.60
N ASP A 84 -25.10 -4.13 8.08
CA ASP A 84 -25.38 -3.72 9.46
C ASP A 84 -25.18 -4.84 10.49
N ILE A 85 -24.87 -6.06 10.04
CA ILE A 85 -24.27 -7.09 10.88
C ILE A 85 -23.01 -6.54 11.57
N ILE A 86 -22.16 -5.81 10.84
CA ILE A 86 -20.87 -5.34 11.35
C ILE A 86 -20.62 -3.84 11.17
N CYS A 87 -21.26 -3.19 10.20
CA CYS A 87 -20.96 -1.83 9.81
C CYS A 87 -22.24 -1.06 9.47
N ASP A 88 -22.36 0.18 9.94
CA ASP A 88 -23.49 1.06 9.61
C ASP A 88 -23.55 1.44 8.12
N ARG A 89 -22.44 1.30 7.41
CA ARG A 89 -22.33 1.58 5.97
C ARG A 89 -22.29 0.30 5.13
N PRO A 90 -22.75 0.36 3.87
CA PRO A 90 -22.64 -0.77 2.95
C PRO A 90 -21.18 -1.17 2.70
N VAL A 91 -20.92 -2.46 2.80
CA VAL A 91 -19.69 -3.08 2.31
C VAL A 91 -19.76 -3.09 0.78
N THR A 92 -18.82 -2.42 0.12
CA THR A 92 -18.81 -2.24 -1.33
C THR A 92 -17.83 -3.18 -2.02
N VAL A 93 -16.80 -3.64 -1.31
CA VAL A 93 -15.78 -4.57 -1.80
C VAL A 93 -15.32 -5.47 -0.65
N LEU A 94 -14.96 -6.72 -0.94
CA LEU A 94 -14.17 -7.56 -0.04
C LEU A 94 -12.71 -7.60 -0.53
N LEU A 95 -11.79 -7.11 0.31
CA LEU A 95 -10.37 -7.14 0.01
C LEU A 95 -9.78 -8.52 0.29
N VAL A 96 -9.08 -9.08 -0.69
CA VAL A 96 -8.29 -10.29 -0.53
C VAL A 96 -6.96 -9.91 0.14
N SER A 97 -6.73 -10.42 1.35
CA SER A 97 -5.44 -10.30 2.05
C SER A 97 -4.44 -11.33 1.55
N SER A 98 -3.15 -11.01 1.62
CA SER A 98 -2.08 -12.00 1.39
C SER A 98 -1.98 -13.02 2.54
N GLY A 99 -2.49 -12.68 3.73
CA GLY A 99 -2.64 -13.62 4.83
C GLY A 99 -3.78 -14.61 4.58
N THR A 100 -3.54 -15.89 4.88
CA THR A 100 -4.52 -16.96 4.70
C THR A 100 -5.08 -17.47 6.04
N SER A 101 -6.31 -17.95 6.03
CA SER A 101 -6.95 -18.70 7.13
C SER A 101 -7.34 -20.07 6.57
N GLY A 102 -6.70 -21.14 7.04
CA GLY A 102 -6.95 -22.50 6.53
C GLY A 102 -6.63 -22.68 5.04
N GLY A 103 -5.59 -21.99 4.55
CA GLY A 103 -5.16 -22.02 3.14
C GLY A 103 -5.96 -21.13 2.18
N VAL A 104 -7.03 -20.48 2.66
CA VAL A 104 -7.85 -19.55 1.86
C VAL A 104 -7.50 -18.11 2.25
N PRO A 105 -7.29 -17.19 1.28
CA PRO A 105 -7.07 -15.77 1.58
C PRO A 105 -8.19 -15.15 2.43
N LYS A 106 -7.81 -14.33 3.42
CA LYS A 106 -8.78 -13.60 4.27
C LYS A 106 -9.53 -12.55 3.43
N LEU A 107 -10.84 -12.44 3.62
CA LEU A 107 -11.70 -11.45 2.98
C LEU A 107 -12.00 -10.31 3.95
N ILE A 108 -11.57 -9.10 3.63
CA ILE A 108 -11.67 -7.95 4.53
C ILE A 108 -12.72 -6.97 3.99
N PRO A 109 -13.80 -6.68 4.75
CA PRO A 109 -14.80 -5.71 4.34
C PRO A 109 -14.22 -4.32 4.12
N LEU A 110 -14.57 -3.70 2.99
CA LEU A 110 -14.22 -2.32 2.65
C LEU A 110 -15.48 -1.54 2.30
N THR A 111 -15.64 -0.37 2.91
CA THR A 111 -16.71 0.59 2.57
C THR A 111 -16.18 1.67 1.64
N ALA A 112 -17.08 2.38 0.96
CA ALA A 112 -16.69 3.52 0.11
C ALA A 112 -15.96 4.62 0.91
N GLU A 113 -16.37 4.86 2.16
CA GLU A 113 -15.75 5.87 3.03
C GLU A 113 -14.33 5.48 3.45
N ASP A 114 -14.08 4.21 3.79
CA ASP A 114 -12.71 3.75 4.08
C ASP A 114 -11.83 3.90 2.84
N MET A 115 -12.34 3.55 1.65
CA MET A 115 -11.61 3.77 0.40
C MET A 115 -11.25 5.25 0.17
N GLU A 116 -12.18 6.16 0.41
CA GLU A 116 -11.92 7.61 0.35
C GLU A 116 -10.87 8.04 1.38
N GLN A 117 -10.96 7.55 2.61
CA GLN A 117 -9.98 7.84 3.65
C GLN A 117 -8.57 7.35 3.28
N ARG A 118 -8.46 6.16 2.68
CA ARG A 118 -7.18 5.62 2.17
C ARG A 118 -6.61 6.45 1.02
N ASN A 119 -7.46 6.95 0.11
CA ASN A 119 -7.03 7.85 -0.96
C ASN A 119 -6.52 9.20 -0.41
N LEU A 120 -7.18 9.74 0.62
CA LEU A 120 -6.70 10.94 1.32
C LEU A 120 -5.37 10.67 2.02
N PHE A 121 -5.20 9.52 2.68
CA PHE A 121 -3.93 9.14 3.29
C PHE A 121 -2.77 9.12 2.27
N VAL A 122 -3.00 8.59 1.06
CA VAL A 122 -1.99 8.63 -0.02
C VAL A 122 -1.61 10.05 -0.40
N SER A 123 -2.61 10.95 -0.46
CA SER A 123 -2.37 12.36 -0.75
C SER A 123 -1.60 13.07 0.37
N LEU A 124 -1.84 12.67 1.62
CA LEU A 124 -1.25 13.24 2.82
C LEU A 124 0.27 13.01 2.89
N TYR A 125 0.74 11.80 2.57
CA TYR A 125 2.17 11.49 2.65
C TYR A 125 2.95 11.83 1.38
N ARG A 126 2.29 12.05 0.24
CA ARG A 126 2.96 12.38 -1.04
C ARG A 126 3.98 13.51 -0.92
N PRO A 127 3.74 14.62 -0.18
CA PRO A 127 4.72 15.70 -0.04
C PRO A 127 5.93 15.34 0.83
N LEU A 128 5.82 14.30 1.65
CA LEU A 128 6.85 13.90 2.61
C LEU A 128 8.16 13.54 1.91
N PRO A 129 8.24 12.61 0.94
CA PRO A 129 9.49 12.36 0.24
C PRO A 129 10.00 13.58 -0.55
N PHE A 130 9.14 14.50 -1.01
CA PHE A 130 9.58 15.74 -1.67
C PHE A 130 10.33 16.68 -0.72
N LYS A 131 10.00 16.68 0.58
CA LYS A 131 10.71 17.45 1.60
C LYS A 131 12.15 16.93 1.81
N HIS A 132 12.36 15.62 1.67
CA HIS A 132 13.64 14.97 1.97
C HIS A 132 14.52 14.76 0.72
N ILE A 133 13.91 14.62 -0.46
CA ILE A 133 14.60 14.23 -1.69
C ILE A 133 14.51 15.35 -2.73
N LYS A 134 15.60 16.12 -2.86
CA LYS A 134 15.70 17.25 -3.80
C LYS A 134 15.48 16.79 -5.25
N GLY A 135 14.64 17.53 -5.98
CA GLY A 135 14.32 17.27 -7.39
C GLY A 135 13.34 16.10 -7.62
N LEU A 136 12.84 15.45 -6.57
CA LEU A 136 11.88 14.35 -6.72
C LEU A 136 10.56 14.80 -7.36
N SER A 137 10.09 16.00 -7.01
CA SER A 137 8.86 16.60 -7.54
C SER A 137 8.97 17.14 -8.97
N GLU A 138 10.17 17.19 -9.55
CA GLU A 138 10.40 17.73 -10.90
C GLU A 138 10.14 16.70 -12.00
N GLY A 139 10.10 15.41 -11.66
CA GLY A 139 9.82 14.32 -12.58
C GLY A 139 8.59 13.51 -12.18
N LYS A 140 8.36 12.42 -12.91
CA LYS A 140 7.28 11.46 -12.71
C LYS A 140 7.80 10.19 -12.06
N SER A 141 6.87 9.45 -11.48
CA SER A 141 7.10 8.12 -10.93
C SER A 141 6.92 7.05 -12.01
N LEU A 142 7.78 6.03 -12.00
CA LEU A 142 7.63 4.78 -12.73
C LEU A 142 7.38 3.67 -11.70
N LEU A 143 6.17 3.64 -11.16
CA LEU A 143 5.75 2.60 -10.21
C LEU A 143 5.06 1.44 -10.93
N PHE A 144 5.62 0.24 -10.84
CA PHE A 144 5.06 -0.93 -11.50
C PHE A 144 3.89 -1.48 -10.67
N TYR A 145 2.68 -1.26 -11.18
CA TYR A 145 1.44 -1.78 -10.60
C TYR A 145 0.81 -2.80 -11.54
N PHE A 146 0.22 -3.84 -10.97
CA PHE A 146 -0.36 -4.93 -11.74
C PHE A 146 -1.77 -5.20 -11.24
N LEU A 147 -2.72 -5.28 -12.18
CA LEU A 147 -4.05 -5.76 -11.89
C LEU A 147 -3.99 -7.25 -11.55
N THR A 148 -4.59 -7.63 -10.43
CA THR A 148 -4.78 -9.04 -10.07
C THR A 148 -6.14 -9.53 -10.53
N ARG A 149 -6.29 -10.84 -10.73
CA ARG A 149 -7.60 -11.45 -10.98
C ARG A 149 -8.60 -11.07 -9.89
N GLU A 150 -9.83 -10.90 -10.31
CA GLU A 150 -10.96 -10.51 -9.48
C GLU A 150 -11.98 -11.65 -9.46
N SER A 151 -12.78 -11.70 -8.41
CA SER A 151 -13.96 -12.55 -8.34
C SER A 151 -15.12 -11.77 -7.72
N GLU A 152 -16.27 -12.42 -7.62
CA GLU A 152 -17.45 -11.87 -6.95
C GLU A 152 -17.99 -12.91 -5.98
N THR A 153 -18.62 -12.42 -4.91
CA THR A 153 -19.35 -13.27 -3.95
C THR A 153 -20.72 -13.69 -4.51
N ALA A 154 -21.43 -14.56 -3.79
CA ALA A 154 -22.78 -14.97 -4.17
C ALA A 154 -23.77 -13.77 -4.23
N SER A 155 -23.55 -12.75 -3.39
CA SER A 155 -24.31 -11.50 -3.39
C SER A 155 -23.80 -10.43 -4.36
N ARG A 156 -22.88 -10.79 -5.27
CA ARG A 156 -22.26 -9.90 -6.27
C ARG A 156 -21.41 -8.77 -5.68
N ILE A 157 -20.94 -8.91 -4.44
CA ILE A 157 -19.91 -8.02 -3.89
C ILE A 157 -18.58 -8.36 -4.56
N PRO A 158 -17.88 -7.39 -5.18
CA PRO A 158 -16.57 -7.61 -5.79
C PRO A 158 -15.51 -8.03 -4.77
N VAL A 159 -14.64 -8.95 -5.16
CA VAL A 159 -13.51 -9.46 -4.39
C VAL A 159 -12.21 -9.09 -5.10
N ARG A 160 -11.37 -8.26 -4.46
CA ARG A 160 -10.23 -7.58 -5.11
C ARG A 160 -9.04 -7.44 -4.16
N THR A 161 -7.84 -7.23 -4.69
CA THR A 161 -6.71 -6.76 -3.87
C THR A 161 -6.79 -5.24 -3.66
N MET A 162 -6.16 -4.73 -2.61
CA MET A 162 -6.13 -3.28 -2.34
C MET A 162 -5.52 -2.48 -3.51
N ILE A 163 -4.46 -2.99 -4.15
CA ILE A 163 -3.84 -2.35 -5.32
C ILE A 163 -4.82 -2.29 -6.49
N THR A 164 -5.57 -3.37 -6.77
CA THR A 164 -6.62 -3.36 -7.78
C THR A 164 -7.70 -2.31 -7.48
N CYS A 165 -8.09 -2.13 -6.22
CA CYS A 165 -9.02 -1.07 -5.82
C CYS A 165 -8.44 0.33 -6.08
N VAL A 166 -7.16 0.58 -5.78
CA VAL A 166 -6.49 1.85 -6.09
C VAL A 166 -6.48 2.12 -7.58
N LEU A 167 -6.10 1.14 -8.42
CA LEU A 167 -6.11 1.29 -9.88
C LEU A 167 -7.51 1.60 -10.40
N LYS A 168 -8.55 0.90 -9.91
CA LYS A 168 -9.94 1.13 -10.31
C LYS A 168 -10.57 2.40 -9.72
N SER A 169 -9.92 3.05 -8.75
CA SER A 169 -10.35 4.36 -8.25
C SER A 169 -10.01 5.50 -9.21
N VAL A 170 -9.17 5.23 -10.21
CA VAL A 170 -8.88 6.18 -11.29
C VAL A 170 -10.04 6.18 -12.27
N THR A 171 -10.80 7.28 -12.26
CA THR A 171 -11.95 7.53 -13.13
C THR A 171 -11.57 8.54 -14.22
N PRO A 172 -12.36 8.68 -15.29
CA PRO A 172 -12.13 9.71 -16.29
C PRO A 172 -12.00 11.13 -15.69
N ALA A 173 -12.70 11.41 -14.59
CA ALA A 173 -12.67 12.71 -13.92
C ALA A 173 -11.34 13.01 -13.21
N ASN A 174 -10.63 12.00 -12.69
CA ASN A 174 -9.38 12.18 -11.95
C ASN A 174 -8.13 11.62 -12.67
N LYS A 175 -8.30 11.01 -13.84
CA LYS A 175 -7.21 10.42 -14.65
C LYS A 175 -6.06 11.38 -14.92
N PHE A 176 -6.32 12.68 -15.06
CA PHE A 176 -5.27 13.69 -15.24
C PHE A 176 -4.26 13.73 -14.08
N ILE A 177 -4.68 13.35 -12.86
CA ILE A 177 -3.80 13.26 -11.69
C ILE A 177 -2.80 12.11 -11.88
N TRP A 178 -3.29 10.95 -12.32
CA TRP A 178 -2.45 9.80 -12.64
C TRP A 178 -1.44 10.15 -13.74
N GLU A 179 -1.88 10.73 -14.85
CA GLU A 179 -1.01 11.09 -16.00
C GLU A 179 0.05 12.15 -15.64
N ARG A 180 -0.21 13.01 -14.65
CA ARG A 180 0.77 13.98 -14.13
C ARG A 180 1.84 13.33 -13.26
N ILE A 181 1.48 12.31 -12.48
CA ILE A 181 2.35 11.71 -11.47
C ILE A 181 3.10 10.49 -12.00
N GLN A 182 2.49 9.71 -12.89
CA GLN A 182 2.95 8.41 -13.32
C GLN A 182 3.37 8.40 -14.79
N ILE A 183 4.43 7.64 -15.09
CA ILE A 183 4.96 7.44 -16.44
C ILE A 183 4.05 6.55 -17.28
N SER A 184 3.62 5.42 -16.73
CA SER A 184 2.72 4.47 -17.40
C SER A 184 1.27 4.96 -17.35
N PRO A 185 0.53 4.96 -18.46
CA PRO A 185 -0.91 5.17 -18.47
C PRO A 185 -1.63 4.16 -17.59
N ILE A 186 -2.77 4.61 -17.03
CA ILE A 186 -3.61 3.74 -16.21
C ILE A 186 -4.13 2.54 -17.00
N GLU A 187 -4.43 2.73 -18.29
CA GLU A 187 -4.89 1.67 -19.20
C GLU A 187 -3.90 0.50 -19.26
N ILE A 188 -2.60 0.78 -19.24
CA ILE A 188 -1.57 -0.26 -19.24
C ILE A 188 -1.52 -0.97 -17.88
N ALA A 189 -1.60 -0.23 -16.79
CA ALA A 189 -1.57 -0.79 -15.43
C ALA A 189 -2.83 -1.62 -15.11
N THR A 190 -3.97 -1.32 -15.74
CA THR A 190 -5.23 -2.08 -15.62
C THR A 190 -5.37 -3.22 -16.61
N CYS A 191 -4.36 -3.47 -17.45
CA CYS A 191 -4.39 -4.59 -18.38
C CYS A 191 -4.43 -5.93 -17.60
N PRO A 192 -5.42 -6.82 -17.85
CA PRO A 192 -5.55 -8.10 -17.14
C PRO A 192 -4.40 -9.08 -17.44
N ASP A 193 -3.77 -8.96 -18.60
CA ASP A 193 -2.58 -9.73 -18.94
C ASP A 193 -1.35 -9.07 -18.33
N THR A 194 -0.89 -9.61 -17.20
CA THR A 194 0.25 -9.05 -16.46
C THR A 194 1.55 -9.05 -17.26
N THR A 195 1.70 -9.94 -18.25
CA THR A 195 2.90 -9.99 -19.12
C THR A 195 2.89 -8.82 -20.08
N GLN A 196 1.76 -8.58 -20.75
CA GLN A 196 1.59 -7.42 -21.63
C GLN A 196 1.67 -6.11 -20.84
N SER A 197 1.04 -6.06 -19.66
CA SER A 197 1.11 -4.91 -18.76
C SER A 197 2.57 -4.60 -18.37
N MET A 198 3.34 -5.59 -17.93
CA MET A 198 4.73 -5.41 -17.52
C MET A 198 5.60 -4.92 -18.67
N TYR A 199 5.48 -5.55 -19.84
CA TYR A 199 6.22 -5.15 -21.04
C TYR A 199 5.90 -3.71 -21.45
N CYS A 200 4.62 -3.35 -21.52
CA CYS A 200 4.20 -2.01 -21.91
C CYS A 200 4.57 -0.93 -20.86
N GLN A 201 4.54 -1.25 -19.56
CA GLN A 201 5.01 -0.34 -18.51
C GLN A 201 6.52 -0.10 -18.62
N LEU A 202 7.32 -1.14 -18.87
CA LEU A 202 8.75 -1.02 -19.13
C LEU A 202 9.02 -0.18 -20.37
N LEU A 203 8.29 -0.42 -21.46
CA LEU A 203 8.44 0.33 -22.70
C LEU A 203 8.13 1.83 -22.50
N CYS A 204 7.04 2.18 -21.80
CA CYS A 204 6.76 3.56 -21.39
C CYS A 204 7.89 4.15 -20.54
N GLY A 205 8.40 3.37 -19.58
CA GLY A 205 9.51 3.73 -18.69
C GLY A 205 10.81 4.04 -19.42
N LEU A 206 11.15 3.25 -20.44
CA LEU A 206 12.35 3.43 -21.25
C LEU A 206 12.23 4.61 -22.21
N ILE A 207 11.08 4.76 -22.89
CA ILE A 207 10.80 5.90 -23.79
C ILE A 207 10.90 7.22 -23.03
N GLN A 208 10.32 7.28 -21.83
CA GLN A 208 10.28 8.48 -21.00
C GLN A 208 11.39 8.52 -19.94
N ARG A 209 12.52 7.82 -20.15
CA ARG A 209 13.57 7.65 -19.13
C ARG A 209 14.08 8.95 -18.50
N GLY A 210 14.13 10.04 -19.28
CA GLY A 210 14.55 11.36 -18.82
C GLY A 210 13.57 12.02 -17.86
N ASN A 211 12.31 11.59 -17.84
CA ASN A 211 11.26 12.14 -16.98
C ASN A 211 11.06 11.34 -15.69
N VAL A 212 11.81 10.25 -15.49
CA VAL A 212 11.67 9.39 -14.31
C VAL A 212 12.48 9.95 -13.14
N SER A 213 11.81 10.44 -12.11
CA SER A 213 12.44 10.89 -10.85
C SER A 213 12.34 9.85 -9.73
N ARG A 214 11.36 8.94 -9.81
CA ARG A 214 11.13 7.87 -8.84
C ARG A 214 10.74 6.60 -9.57
N LEU A 215 11.14 5.46 -9.08
CA LEU A 215 10.79 4.17 -9.69
C LEU A 215 10.68 3.10 -8.62
N GLY A 216 9.90 2.05 -8.86
CA GLY A 216 9.62 1.11 -7.80
C GLY A 216 8.42 0.23 -8.05
N ALA A 217 8.02 -0.52 -7.04
CA ALA A 217 6.82 -1.36 -7.04
C ALA A 217 6.35 -1.51 -5.59
N PRO A 218 5.12 -2.02 -5.33
CA PRO A 218 4.62 -2.18 -3.96
C PRO A 218 5.59 -2.96 -3.03
N PHE A 219 6.28 -3.97 -3.56
CA PHE A 219 7.22 -4.80 -2.81
C PHE A 219 8.55 -4.91 -3.53
N ALA A 220 9.64 -5.11 -2.78
CA ALA A 220 10.98 -5.33 -3.31
C ALA A 220 11.02 -6.48 -4.33
N SER A 221 10.37 -7.60 -4.00
CA SER A 221 10.23 -8.77 -4.87
C SER A 221 9.56 -8.43 -6.21
N SER A 222 8.52 -7.60 -6.20
CA SER A 222 7.83 -7.14 -7.41
C SER A 222 8.75 -6.31 -8.30
N PHE A 223 9.56 -5.43 -7.71
CA PHE A 223 10.50 -4.61 -8.49
C PHE A 223 11.66 -5.46 -9.05
N LEU A 224 12.17 -6.42 -8.29
CA LEU A 224 13.16 -7.38 -8.80
C LEU A 224 12.60 -8.25 -9.95
N LYS A 225 11.32 -8.65 -9.88
CA LYS A 225 10.65 -9.34 -10.99
C LYS A 225 10.64 -8.49 -12.26
N VAL A 226 10.44 -7.18 -12.13
CA VAL A 226 10.50 -6.24 -13.27
C VAL A 226 11.91 -6.15 -13.84
N ILE A 227 12.94 -6.08 -12.99
CA ILE A 227 14.34 -6.06 -13.44
C ILE A 227 14.68 -7.36 -14.20
N ASN A 228 14.29 -8.52 -13.67
CA ASN A 228 14.51 -9.80 -14.34
C ASN A 228 13.80 -9.86 -15.70
N PHE A 229 12.53 -9.42 -15.75
CA PHE A 229 11.78 -9.37 -17.00
C PHE A 229 12.42 -8.43 -18.02
N LEU A 230 12.97 -7.30 -17.59
CA LEU A 230 13.76 -6.43 -18.46
C LEU A 230 15.01 -7.17 -18.98
N GLY A 231 15.68 -7.98 -18.15
CA GLY A 231 16.76 -8.86 -18.55
C GLY A 231 16.41 -9.80 -19.70
N ASP A 232 15.22 -10.39 -19.64
CA ASP A 232 14.76 -11.34 -20.66
C ASP A 232 14.28 -10.66 -21.95
N HIS A 233 13.81 -9.42 -21.87
CA HIS A 233 13.07 -8.75 -22.96
C HIS A 233 13.70 -7.45 -23.49
N TRP A 234 14.86 -7.00 -22.99
CA TRP A 234 15.43 -5.69 -23.38
C TRP A 234 15.70 -5.57 -24.88
N SER A 235 16.08 -6.65 -25.56
CA SER A 235 16.40 -6.64 -26.99
C SER A 235 15.14 -6.34 -27.82
N GLU A 236 14.01 -6.94 -27.46
CA GLU A 236 12.72 -6.70 -28.08
C GLU A 236 12.19 -5.29 -27.77
N LEU A 237 12.33 -4.85 -26.52
CA LEU A 237 11.99 -3.47 -26.11
C LEU A 237 12.79 -2.45 -26.93
N CYS A 238 14.09 -2.66 -27.11
CA CYS A 238 14.93 -1.80 -27.96
C CYS A 238 14.49 -1.82 -29.42
N SER A 239 14.11 -2.99 -29.96
CA SER A 239 13.57 -3.11 -31.32
C SER A 239 12.27 -2.31 -31.49
N ASN A 240 11.36 -2.36 -30.52
CA ASN A 240 10.13 -1.58 -30.54
C ASN A 240 10.41 -0.07 -30.53
N ILE A 241 11.31 0.39 -29.65
CA ILE A 241 11.73 1.81 -29.59
C ILE A 241 12.38 2.23 -30.92
N ARG A 242 13.26 1.38 -31.47
CA ARG A 242 13.98 1.66 -32.72
C ARG A 242 13.04 1.80 -33.91
N THR A 243 12.02 0.97 -34.00
CA THR A 243 11.09 0.90 -35.14
C THR A 243 9.85 1.77 -34.95
N GLY A 244 9.57 2.24 -33.73
CA GLY A 244 8.33 2.94 -33.42
C GLY A 244 7.10 2.04 -33.50
N ARG A 245 7.27 0.71 -33.33
CA ARG A 245 6.19 -0.27 -33.46
C ARG A 245 6.19 -1.22 -32.27
N VAL A 246 5.02 -1.43 -31.69
CA VAL A 246 4.85 -2.40 -30.61
C VAL A 246 4.86 -3.82 -31.17
N SER A 247 5.36 -4.76 -30.39
CA SER A 247 5.38 -6.18 -30.76
C SER A 247 3.98 -6.76 -30.99
N PRO A 248 3.80 -7.66 -31.98
CA PRO A 248 2.48 -8.17 -32.40
C PRO A 248 1.80 -9.09 -31.37
N TRP A 249 2.54 -9.56 -30.36
CA TRP A 249 1.96 -10.33 -29.26
C TRP A 249 1.27 -9.44 -28.21
N ILE A 250 1.50 -8.11 -28.25
CA ILE A 250 0.72 -7.14 -27.50
C ILE A 250 -0.63 -6.95 -28.20
N LYS A 251 -1.63 -7.71 -27.75
CA LYS A 251 -2.98 -7.77 -28.34
C LYS A 251 -4.03 -7.03 -27.53
N ASP A 252 -3.77 -6.79 -26.24
CA ASP A 252 -4.72 -6.12 -25.36
C ASP A 252 -4.92 -4.66 -25.80
N ALA A 253 -6.19 -4.28 -26.00
CA ALA A 253 -6.53 -2.97 -26.53
C ALA A 253 -6.12 -1.82 -25.60
N GLN A 254 -6.10 -2.05 -24.27
CA GLN A 254 -5.65 -1.04 -23.30
C GLN A 254 -4.14 -0.82 -23.41
N CYS A 255 -3.37 -1.89 -23.58
CA CYS A 255 -1.93 -1.80 -23.83
C CYS A 255 -1.63 -1.10 -25.15
N VAL A 256 -2.26 -1.52 -26.26
CA VAL A 256 -2.03 -0.94 -27.59
C VAL A 256 -2.39 0.54 -27.63
N SER A 257 -3.54 0.93 -27.07
CA SER A 257 -3.97 2.33 -27.03
C SER A 257 -3.17 3.17 -26.03
N GLY A 258 -2.70 2.58 -24.93
CA GLY A 258 -1.85 3.25 -23.96
C GLY A 258 -0.47 3.56 -24.52
N ILE A 259 0.16 2.59 -25.20
CA ILE A 259 1.53 2.74 -25.70
C ILE A 259 1.65 3.62 -26.94
N SER A 260 0.61 3.65 -27.79
CA SER A 260 0.61 4.45 -29.03
C SER A 260 0.79 5.95 -28.77
N LYS A 261 0.44 6.43 -27.57
CA LYS A 261 0.67 7.81 -27.12
C LYS A 261 2.15 8.17 -27.00
N PHE A 262 3.03 7.20 -26.76
CA PHE A 262 4.46 7.41 -26.52
C PHE A 262 5.34 6.84 -27.63
N LEU A 263 4.89 5.77 -28.27
CA LEU A 263 5.59 5.12 -29.37
C LEU A 263 5.06 5.60 -30.73
N SER A 264 5.14 6.92 -30.96
CA SER A 264 4.58 7.58 -32.16
C SER A 264 5.57 7.66 -33.33
N ALA A 265 6.88 7.58 -33.06
CA ALA A 265 7.92 7.64 -34.08
C ALA A 265 9.11 6.71 -33.75
N PRO A 266 9.84 6.22 -34.77
CA PRO A 266 11.10 5.51 -34.58
C PRO A 266 12.12 6.34 -33.80
N ASN A 267 12.79 5.73 -32.82
CA ASN A 267 13.87 6.37 -32.05
C ASN A 267 15.11 5.45 -31.94
N PRO A 268 15.90 5.32 -33.04
CA PRO A 268 17.06 4.43 -33.07
C PRO A 268 18.19 4.86 -32.12
N GLU A 269 18.32 6.15 -31.84
CA GLU A 269 19.32 6.69 -30.91
C GLU A 269 19.03 6.21 -29.48
N LEU A 270 17.80 6.41 -29.00
CA LEU A 270 17.39 5.95 -27.68
C LEU A 270 17.52 4.42 -27.53
N ALA A 271 17.10 3.67 -28.55
CA ALA A 271 17.25 2.22 -28.56
C ALA A 271 18.72 1.80 -28.42
N SER A 272 19.64 2.48 -29.11
CA SER A 272 21.07 2.16 -29.06
C SER A 272 21.69 2.52 -27.70
N ILE A 273 21.23 3.59 -27.05
CA ILE A 273 21.64 3.95 -25.69
C ILE A 273 21.22 2.86 -24.69
N ILE A 274 19.98 2.40 -24.76
CA ILE A 274 19.45 1.37 -23.85
C ILE A 274 20.17 0.03 -24.09
N GLU A 275 20.31 -0.37 -25.36
CA GLU A 275 21.01 -1.59 -25.76
C GLU A 275 22.47 -1.61 -25.28
N LYS A 276 23.19 -0.48 -25.37
CA LYS A 276 24.55 -0.36 -24.83
C LYS A 276 24.61 -0.62 -23.32
N GLU A 277 23.57 -0.24 -22.57
CA GLU A 277 23.54 -0.43 -21.13
C GLU A 277 23.12 -1.85 -20.74
N CYS A 278 22.13 -2.43 -21.43
CA CYS A 278 21.61 -3.77 -21.15
C CYS A 278 22.51 -4.91 -21.65
N SER A 279 23.30 -4.69 -22.72
CA SER A 279 24.22 -5.70 -23.28
C SER A 279 25.50 -5.91 -22.46
N LYS A 280 25.74 -5.11 -21.41
CA LYS A 280 26.90 -5.27 -20.53
C LYS A 280 26.76 -6.55 -19.71
N THR A 281 27.88 -7.23 -19.48
CA THR A 281 27.93 -8.47 -18.69
C THR A 281 27.43 -8.27 -17.25
N SER A 282 27.78 -7.13 -16.63
CA SER A 282 27.27 -6.77 -15.31
C SER A 282 26.08 -5.84 -15.40
N TRP A 283 25.02 -6.20 -14.67
CA TRP A 283 23.82 -5.39 -14.47
C TRP A 283 23.87 -4.55 -13.19
N GLU A 284 25.03 -4.46 -12.55
CA GLU A 284 25.25 -3.51 -11.47
C GLU A 284 24.87 -2.10 -11.93
N ALA A 285 24.18 -1.38 -11.04
CA ALA A 285 23.67 -0.02 -11.25
C ALA A 285 22.77 0.15 -12.48
N ILE A 286 22.23 -0.93 -13.07
CA ILE A 286 21.42 -0.86 -14.31
C ILE A 286 20.25 0.12 -14.18
N VAL A 287 19.62 0.21 -13.00
CA VAL A 287 18.52 1.12 -12.75
C VAL A 287 18.96 2.58 -12.93
N ARG A 288 20.06 2.98 -12.28
CA ARG A 288 20.60 4.34 -12.42
C ARG A 288 21.08 4.62 -13.85
N ARG A 289 21.65 3.62 -14.53
CA ARG A 289 22.12 3.76 -15.93
C ARG A 289 20.96 3.96 -16.91
N LEU A 290 19.87 3.22 -16.73
CA LEU A 290 18.67 3.36 -17.56
C LEU A 290 17.82 4.56 -17.20
N TRP A 291 17.72 4.95 -15.93
CA TRP A 291 16.95 6.10 -15.46
C TRP A 291 17.84 7.08 -14.69
N PRO A 292 18.64 7.91 -15.40
CA PRO A 292 19.70 8.72 -14.80
C PRO A 292 19.18 9.85 -13.91
N ASN A 293 17.92 10.26 -14.10
CA ASN A 293 17.28 11.30 -13.30
C ASN A 293 16.58 10.75 -12.05
N ALA A 294 16.53 9.42 -11.89
CA ALA A 294 15.93 8.79 -10.73
C ALA A 294 16.66 9.20 -9.44
N LYS A 295 15.88 9.48 -8.40
CA LYS A 295 16.38 9.92 -7.09
C LYS A 295 16.25 8.86 -6.02
N CYS A 296 15.35 7.90 -6.20
CA CYS A 296 15.11 6.82 -5.25
C CYS A 296 14.43 5.62 -5.90
N ILE A 297 14.54 4.47 -5.23
CA ILE A 297 13.73 3.27 -5.47
C ILE A 297 12.67 3.20 -4.37
N GLU A 298 11.39 3.15 -4.72
CA GLU A 298 10.31 2.98 -3.75
C GLU A 298 9.84 1.53 -3.71
N ALA A 299 9.96 0.88 -2.56
CA ALA A 299 9.43 -0.46 -2.33
C ALA A 299 9.35 -0.76 -0.83
N VAL A 300 8.39 -1.60 -0.43
CA VAL A 300 8.45 -2.21 0.90
C VAL A 300 9.67 -3.13 0.97
N VAL A 301 10.60 -2.78 1.87
CA VAL A 301 11.86 -3.51 2.17
C VAL A 301 11.97 -3.95 3.62
N THR A 302 10.93 -3.72 4.44
CA THR A 302 10.89 -4.17 5.84
C THR A 302 10.30 -5.57 5.96
N GLY A 303 10.47 -6.21 7.13
CA GLY A 303 9.99 -7.56 7.38
C GLY A 303 10.63 -8.58 6.44
N SER A 304 9.82 -9.49 5.89
CA SER A 304 10.30 -10.52 4.96
C SER A 304 10.87 -9.98 3.64
N MET A 305 10.61 -8.72 3.29
CA MET A 305 11.19 -8.10 2.09
C MET A 305 12.65 -7.64 2.29
N SER A 306 13.16 -7.62 3.52
CA SER A 306 14.52 -7.19 3.83
C SER A 306 15.60 -8.06 3.17
N GLN A 307 15.30 -9.34 2.92
CA GLN A 307 16.19 -10.26 2.20
C GLN A 307 16.58 -9.77 0.79
N TYR A 308 15.77 -8.88 0.19
CA TYR A 308 15.98 -8.37 -1.16
C TYR A 308 16.80 -7.07 -1.20
N ILE A 309 17.12 -6.46 -0.05
CA ILE A 309 17.88 -5.21 0.02
C ILE A 309 19.21 -5.30 -0.75
N PRO A 310 20.06 -6.33 -0.58
CA PRO A 310 21.34 -6.40 -1.29
C PRO A 310 21.19 -6.41 -2.82
N MET A 311 20.16 -7.09 -3.33
CA MET A 311 19.88 -7.11 -4.78
C MET A 311 19.40 -5.74 -5.28
N LEU A 312 18.56 -5.05 -4.51
CA LEU A 312 18.11 -3.70 -4.85
C LEU A 312 19.25 -2.70 -4.85
N GLU A 313 20.20 -2.81 -3.91
CA GLU A 313 21.39 -1.97 -3.86
C GLU A 313 22.30 -2.23 -5.07
N PHE A 314 22.52 -3.51 -5.40
CA PHE A 314 23.29 -3.92 -6.57
C PHE A 314 22.72 -3.36 -7.88
N TYR A 315 21.43 -3.55 -8.15
CA TYR A 315 20.80 -3.02 -9.37
C TYR A 315 20.59 -1.51 -9.33
N GLY A 316 20.36 -0.95 -8.14
CA GLY A 316 20.08 0.46 -7.90
C GLY A 316 21.30 1.36 -8.08
N GLY A 317 22.50 0.84 -7.83
CA GLY A 317 23.75 1.58 -8.01
C GLY A 317 23.89 2.75 -7.04
N GLY A 318 23.47 2.57 -5.78
CA GLY A 318 23.51 3.59 -4.75
C GLY A 318 22.34 4.58 -4.75
N LEU A 319 21.24 4.28 -5.46
CA LEU A 319 19.98 5.00 -5.26
C LEU A 319 19.41 4.62 -3.88
N PRO A 320 18.93 5.59 -3.07
CA PRO A 320 18.30 5.28 -1.80
C PRO A 320 17.03 4.45 -2.03
N VAL A 321 16.88 3.37 -1.26
CA VAL A 321 15.68 2.55 -1.25
C VAL A 321 14.78 3.03 -0.12
N ILE A 322 13.59 3.52 -0.48
CA ILE A 322 12.66 4.15 0.45
C ILE A 322 11.43 3.27 0.63
N SER A 323 11.00 3.10 1.88
CA SER A 323 9.75 2.44 2.24
C SER A 323 8.85 3.46 2.92
N LEU A 324 7.77 3.87 2.27
CA LEU A 324 7.02 5.08 2.65
C LEU A 324 5.87 4.84 3.63
N PHE A 325 5.21 3.69 3.57
CA PHE A 325 4.03 3.43 4.36
C PHE A 325 3.96 1.98 4.83
N TYR A 326 3.27 1.80 5.94
CA TYR A 326 2.93 0.50 6.52
C TYR A 326 1.41 0.34 6.52
N GLY A 327 0.94 -0.76 5.92
CA GLY A 327 -0.48 -0.98 5.67
C GLY A 327 -0.80 -2.43 5.38
N SER A 328 -2.09 -2.74 5.43
CA SER A 328 -2.69 -4.05 5.19
C SER A 328 -4.05 -3.90 4.49
N SER A 329 -4.69 -5.02 4.15
CA SER A 329 -6.08 -4.98 3.68
C SER A 329 -7.01 -4.44 4.78
N GLU A 330 -6.75 -4.76 6.04
CA GLU A 330 -7.49 -4.32 7.23
C GLU A 330 -7.40 -2.82 7.47
N CYS A 331 -6.21 -2.25 7.38
CA CYS A 331 -5.98 -0.86 7.77
C CYS A 331 -4.67 -0.32 7.17
N LEU A 332 -4.63 1.00 6.93
CA LEU A 332 -3.37 1.73 6.76
C LEU A 332 -2.91 2.22 8.13
N PHE A 333 -1.74 1.77 8.56
CA PHE A 333 -1.24 2.02 9.91
C PHE A 333 -0.48 3.34 9.99
N GLY A 334 0.56 3.49 9.17
CA GLY A 334 1.56 4.53 9.42
C GLY A 334 2.46 4.85 8.24
N LEU A 335 3.31 5.85 8.46
CA LEU A 335 4.19 6.43 7.45
C LEU A 335 5.63 6.46 7.96
N ASN A 336 6.59 6.25 7.07
CA ASN A 336 7.99 6.52 7.38
C ASN A 336 8.24 8.03 7.24
N ILE A 337 8.35 8.74 8.38
CA ILE A 337 8.62 10.18 8.42
C ILE A 337 10.06 10.54 8.05
N ASN A 338 10.97 9.56 8.02
CA ASN A 338 12.36 9.72 7.58
C ASN A 338 12.64 8.77 6.41
N PRO A 339 12.15 9.08 5.19
CA PRO A 339 12.18 8.15 4.06
C PRO A 339 13.60 7.79 3.58
N LEU A 340 14.62 8.57 3.97
CA LEU A 340 16.03 8.34 3.65
C LEU A 340 16.80 7.58 4.74
N SER A 341 16.13 7.10 5.80
CA SER A 341 16.77 6.19 6.75
C SER A 341 17.28 4.94 6.04
N LYS A 342 18.30 4.29 6.60
CA LYS A 342 18.77 3.01 6.04
C LYS A 342 17.61 2.01 6.08
N PRO A 343 17.53 1.06 5.14
CA PRO A 343 16.47 0.05 5.13
C PRO A 343 16.30 -0.73 6.45
N CYS A 344 17.39 -0.94 7.21
CA CYS A 344 17.37 -1.57 8.53
C CYS A 344 16.83 -0.69 9.66
N ASP A 345 16.80 0.63 9.46
CA ASP A 345 16.44 1.65 10.46
C ASP A 345 15.06 2.27 10.14
N VAL A 346 14.27 1.62 9.27
CA VAL A 346 12.93 2.10 8.89
C VAL A 346 11.98 1.92 10.07
N SER A 347 11.41 3.03 10.52
CA SER A 347 10.32 3.06 11.50
C SER A 347 9.09 3.75 10.90
N TYR A 348 7.91 3.21 11.19
CA TYR A 348 6.64 3.78 10.71
C TYR A 348 5.90 4.45 11.86
N THR A 349 5.64 5.74 11.73
CA THR A 349 4.81 6.51 12.65
C THR A 349 3.35 6.21 12.35
N THR A 350 2.65 5.60 13.31
CA THR A 350 1.21 5.35 13.23
C THR A 350 0.45 6.66 13.08
N VAL A 351 -0.50 6.73 12.14
CA VAL A 351 -1.33 7.91 11.90
C VAL A 351 -2.64 7.78 12.68
N PRO A 352 -2.83 8.50 13.81
CA PRO A 352 -3.88 8.20 14.79
C PRO A 352 -5.31 8.38 14.29
N SER A 353 -5.52 9.04 13.15
CA SER A 353 -6.85 9.28 12.59
C SER A 353 -7.39 8.13 11.74
N MET A 354 -6.57 7.11 11.42
CA MET A 354 -6.91 6.07 10.46
C MET A 354 -7.82 4.97 11.02
N ALA A 355 -7.56 4.54 12.25
CA ALA A 355 -8.32 3.58 13.02
C ALA A 355 -8.09 3.83 14.51
N TYR A 356 -8.84 3.18 15.38
CA TYR A 356 -8.43 3.09 16.79
C TYR A 356 -7.41 1.95 16.91
N PHE A 357 -6.27 2.27 17.51
CA PHE A 357 -5.09 1.42 17.59
C PHE A 357 -4.81 1.06 19.04
N GLU A 358 -4.77 -0.24 19.28
CA GLU A 358 -4.34 -0.86 20.51
C GLU A 358 -3.15 -1.78 20.22
N PHE A 359 -2.40 -2.14 21.26
CA PHE A 359 -1.17 -2.89 21.14
C PHE A 359 -1.13 -3.99 22.20
N LEU A 360 -1.14 -5.24 21.75
CA LEU A 360 -0.99 -6.42 22.60
C LEU A 360 0.49 -6.67 22.87
N GLU A 361 0.93 -6.62 24.12
CA GLU A 361 2.34 -6.82 24.47
C GLU A 361 2.79 -8.26 24.17
N VAL A 362 3.91 -8.40 23.44
CA VAL A 362 4.53 -9.68 23.10
C VAL A 362 5.72 -9.91 24.02
N LYS A 363 5.61 -10.90 24.91
CA LYS A 363 6.72 -11.29 25.79
C LYS A 363 7.65 -12.25 25.05
N LYS A 364 8.95 -11.92 24.98
CA LYS A 364 9.99 -12.71 24.31
C LYS A 364 10.19 -14.11 24.92
N ASP A 365 9.81 -14.31 26.17
CA ASP A 365 10.01 -15.55 26.95
C ASP A 365 8.67 -16.25 27.29
N GLN A 366 7.85 -16.59 26.30
CA GLN A 366 6.76 -17.54 26.53
C GLN A 366 7.23 -18.96 26.24
N GLU A 367 7.54 -19.71 27.32
CA GLU A 367 7.56 -21.16 27.29
C GLU A 367 6.27 -21.68 26.65
N ALA A 368 6.42 -22.66 25.74
CA ALA A 368 5.33 -23.26 24.98
C ALA A 368 4.22 -23.80 25.91
N GLY A 369 3.17 -23.02 26.15
CA GLY A 369 2.06 -23.45 27.00
C GLY A 369 1.11 -22.37 27.52
N HIS A 370 1.43 -21.08 27.41
CA HIS A 370 0.48 -20.01 27.76
C HIS A 370 -0.15 -19.39 26.52
N ASP A 371 -1.46 -19.54 26.38
CA ASP A 371 -2.27 -18.85 25.38
C ASP A 371 -2.21 -17.33 25.63
N PRO A 372 -1.70 -16.51 24.68
CA PRO A 372 -1.60 -15.06 24.81
C PRO A 372 -2.93 -14.36 25.15
N LEU A 373 -4.05 -15.03 24.89
CA LEU A 373 -5.41 -14.52 25.12
C LEU A 373 -5.90 -14.69 26.57
N VAL A 374 -5.16 -15.38 27.45
CA VAL A 374 -5.63 -15.69 28.82
C VAL A 374 -5.50 -14.52 29.79
N ASN A 375 -4.71 -13.48 29.47
CA ASN A 375 -4.72 -12.16 30.12
C ASN A 375 -3.92 -11.15 29.26
N PRO A 376 -4.49 -10.70 28.12
CA PRO A 376 -3.76 -9.86 27.19
C PRO A 376 -3.50 -8.48 27.82
N VAL A 377 -2.23 -8.09 27.93
CA VAL A 377 -1.87 -6.71 28.28
C VAL A 377 -1.99 -5.89 27.00
N VAL A 378 -3.14 -5.26 26.83
CA VAL A 378 -3.44 -4.39 25.69
C VAL A 378 -3.33 -2.93 26.13
N VAL A 379 -2.45 -2.18 25.47
CA VAL A 379 -2.22 -0.77 25.76
C VAL A 379 -2.69 0.11 24.60
N ASP A 380 -3.04 1.36 24.89
CA ASP A 380 -3.40 2.34 23.86
C ASP A 380 -2.16 2.79 23.09
N LEU A 381 -2.37 3.34 21.88
CA LEU A 381 -1.30 3.89 21.03
C LEU A 381 -0.30 4.80 21.75
N VAL A 382 -0.77 5.64 22.68
CA VAL A 382 0.08 6.61 23.39
C VAL A 382 0.76 6.05 24.64
N ASP A 383 0.41 4.83 25.05
CA ASP A 383 0.90 4.18 26.27
C ASP A 383 1.91 3.06 25.98
N VAL A 384 2.28 2.87 24.71
CA VAL A 384 3.33 1.93 24.29
C VAL A 384 4.70 2.34 24.85
N LYS A 385 5.56 1.35 25.12
CA LYS A 385 6.91 1.59 25.66
C LYS A 385 7.97 1.35 24.60
N VAL A 386 8.95 2.25 24.54
CA VAL A 386 10.08 2.11 23.62
C VAL A 386 10.90 0.86 23.99
N GLY A 387 11.34 0.12 22.97
CA GLY A 387 12.09 -1.13 23.14
C GLY A 387 11.23 -2.38 23.43
N HIS A 388 9.91 -2.23 23.56
CA HIS A 388 8.97 -3.35 23.72
C HIS A 388 8.40 -3.79 22.36
N ASP A 389 8.04 -5.07 22.28
CA ASP A 389 7.40 -5.67 21.12
C ASP A 389 5.89 -5.78 21.34
N TYR A 390 5.12 -5.45 20.31
CA TYR A 390 3.66 -5.46 20.37
C TYR A 390 3.05 -6.04 19.08
N GLU A 391 1.90 -6.69 19.20
CA GLU A 391 1.01 -7.01 18.08
C GLU A 391 -0.07 -5.93 17.95
N PRO A 392 -0.22 -5.28 16.78
CA PRO A 392 -1.26 -4.29 16.56
C PRO A 392 -2.66 -4.91 16.60
N VAL A 393 -3.54 -4.30 17.39
CA VAL A 393 -4.99 -4.56 17.43
C VAL A 393 -5.70 -3.33 16.87
N VAL A 394 -6.57 -3.54 15.88
CA VAL A 394 -7.22 -2.44 15.16
C VAL A 394 -8.74 -2.51 15.27
N THR A 395 -9.35 -1.37 15.61
CA THR A 395 -10.79 -1.14 15.44
C THR A 395 -11.01 -0.15 14.30
N THR A 396 -11.73 -0.57 13.26
CA THR A 396 -11.90 0.20 12.02
C THR A 396 -13.33 0.70 11.81
N PHE A 397 -13.47 1.71 10.94
CA PHE A 397 -14.79 2.22 10.53
C PHE A 397 -15.62 1.19 9.75
N SER A 398 -14.99 0.18 9.15
CA SER A 398 -15.66 -0.90 8.42
C SER A 398 -16.07 -2.09 9.31
N GLY A 399 -16.19 -1.86 10.62
CA GLY A 399 -16.79 -2.79 11.59
C GLY A 399 -15.84 -3.77 12.25
N LYS A 400 -14.58 -3.86 11.82
CA LYS A 400 -13.63 -4.86 12.31
C LYS A 400 -12.96 -4.40 13.62
N ASN A 401 -12.90 -5.28 14.62
CA ASN A 401 -12.08 -5.11 15.84
C ASN A 401 -11.16 -6.32 16.02
N SER A 402 -9.98 -6.40 15.40
CA SER A 402 -9.16 -7.63 15.47
C SER A 402 -7.67 -7.38 15.55
N THR A 403 -6.92 -8.41 15.95
CA THR A 403 -5.47 -8.47 15.77
C THR A 403 -5.09 -8.53 14.29
N ASN A 404 -3.93 -7.97 13.95
CA ASN A 404 -3.24 -8.23 12.70
C ASN A 404 -1.89 -8.88 13.05
N PRO A 405 -1.58 -10.09 12.55
CA PRO A 405 -0.39 -10.87 12.96
C PRO A 405 0.96 -10.32 12.45
N LEU A 406 1.07 -9.00 12.30
CA LEU A 406 2.31 -8.32 11.90
C LEU A 406 2.93 -7.67 13.13
N LEU A 407 3.95 -8.34 13.68
CA LEU A 407 4.74 -7.89 14.84
C LEU A 407 5.31 -6.48 14.63
N PHE A 408 5.12 -5.63 15.64
CA PHE A 408 5.66 -4.28 15.73
C PHE A 408 6.77 -4.24 16.79
N SER A 409 7.95 -3.73 16.44
CA SER A 409 9.06 -3.49 17.35
C SER A 409 9.38 -1.99 17.32
N LEU A 410 9.31 -1.33 18.49
CA LEU A 410 9.72 0.07 18.63
C LEU A 410 11.25 0.15 18.81
N SER A 411 11.97 0.69 17.83
CA SER A 411 13.42 0.92 17.91
C SER A 411 13.76 2.29 18.52
N ASP A 412 14.77 2.31 19.40
CA ASP A 412 15.43 3.53 19.87
C ASP A 412 16.34 4.08 18.76
N ASN A 413 15.97 5.20 18.14
CA ASN A 413 16.89 5.98 17.31
C ASN A 413 17.61 7.02 18.18
N ASN A 414 18.59 6.56 18.97
CA ASN A 414 19.61 7.42 19.57
C ASN A 414 20.99 6.79 19.38
N SER A 415 21.63 7.12 18.25
CA SER A 415 23.09 7.14 18.11
C SER A 415 23.49 8.01 16.92
#